data_AF-A0A957UHB7-F1
#
_entry.id   AF-A0A957UHB7-F1
#
_cell.length_a   1.000
_cell.length_b   1.000
_cell.length_c   1.000
_cell.angle_alpha   90.00
_cell.angle_beta   90.00
_cell.angle_gamma   90.00
#
_symmetry.space_group_name_H-M   'P 1'
#
loop_
_entity.id
_entity.type
_entity.pdbx_description
1 polymer ?
#
loop_
_entity_poly.entity_id
_entity_poly.type
_entity_poly.pdbx_seq_one_letter_code
_entity_poly.pdbx_strand_id
1 'polypeptide(L)'
;AVASPMAEAHIQAAPPTLAGCTLFPTDNIWNTPIDELPVDRNSATYINTIGADTPLHPDFGAGLWEGGPIGIPFTDVAGVQPKVDVTFDYADESDPGPYPIPTDAPIEGGAASDGDRHVLVVDRDNCVLYELFYAFPQHDGAWTAASGAIFDLNSNALRPDTWTSADAAGLPILPGLVRYDEVATGEINHALRFTAPQTQRAYVWPARHYASSLTGAQYPPLGQRFRLRADFDMSGYAPEIQVILRALQTYGMILADNGSSWYISGAPDERWDNDMLRQLKQLTGADFEAVDVSTLQVAADSAQVQLPNTTATPPPTPSSVATATPIPTLAPTPTVGFTPAPTAPPELFWKNFLPLIR
;
A
#
# COMPACT_ATOMS: atom_id res chain seq x y z
N ALA A 1 -42.49 -10.26 22.56
CA ALA A 1 -41.40 -10.75 21.69
C ALA A 1 -40.63 -9.52 21.24
N VAL A 2 -39.39 -9.37 21.72
CA VAL A 2 -38.51 -8.28 21.29
C VAL A 2 -38.00 -8.66 19.91
N ALA A 3 -38.25 -7.81 18.91
CA ALA A 3 -37.74 -8.02 17.57
C ALA A 3 -36.20 -7.96 17.62
N SER A 4 -35.54 -9.03 17.18
CA SER A 4 -34.10 -9.01 16.91
C SER A 4 -33.80 -7.95 15.85
N PRO A 5 -32.77 -7.11 16.03
CA PRO A 5 -32.29 -6.29 14.93
C PRO A 5 -31.78 -7.21 13.82
N MET A 6 -32.29 -7.02 12.60
CA MET A 6 -31.70 -7.65 11.43
C MET A 6 -30.28 -7.09 11.27
N ALA A 7 -29.31 -7.97 11.07
CA ALA A 7 -27.96 -7.60 10.70
C ALA A 7 -28.02 -6.71 9.45
N GLU A 8 -27.56 -5.46 9.57
CA GLU A 8 -27.28 -4.64 8.39
C GLU A 8 -26.24 -5.38 7.56
N ALA A 9 -26.56 -5.66 6.29
CA ALA A 9 -25.57 -6.14 5.36
C ALA A 9 -24.54 -5.03 5.20
N HIS A 10 -23.31 -5.23 5.68
CA HIS A 10 -22.18 -4.36 5.36
C HIS A 10 -21.99 -4.42 3.84
N ILE A 11 -22.51 -3.42 3.13
CA ILE A 11 -22.16 -3.19 1.74
C ILE A 11 -20.73 -2.67 1.77
N GLN A 12 -19.77 -3.50 1.36
CA GLN A 12 -18.41 -3.06 1.17
C GLN A 12 -18.39 -1.92 0.15
N ALA A 13 -17.72 -0.82 0.48
CA ALA A 13 -17.61 0.33 -0.40
C ALA A 13 -16.97 -0.08 -1.73
N ALA A 14 -17.32 0.63 -2.81
CA ALA A 14 -16.65 0.43 -4.08
C ALA A 14 -15.16 0.78 -3.94
N PRO A 15 -14.26 -0.01 -4.56
CA PRO A 15 -12.83 0.30 -4.52
C PRO A 15 -12.58 1.66 -5.19
N PRO A 16 -11.56 2.41 -4.74
CA PRO A 16 -11.21 3.68 -5.33
C PRO A 16 -10.85 3.51 -6.81
N THR A 17 -11.17 4.53 -7.61
CA THR A 17 -10.84 4.56 -9.03
C THR A 17 -9.91 5.73 -9.34
N LEU A 18 -8.90 5.49 -10.17
CA LEU A 18 -7.92 6.49 -10.59
C LEU A 18 -7.64 6.29 -12.08
N ALA A 19 -7.72 7.38 -12.84
CA ALA A 19 -7.61 7.37 -14.31
C ALA A 19 -8.56 6.36 -15.01
N GLY A 20 -9.69 6.02 -14.40
CA GLY A 20 -10.64 5.03 -14.94
C GLY A 20 -10.35 3.57 -14.56
N CYS A 21 -9.28 3.31 -13.81
CA CYS A 21 -8.93 2.00 -13.29
C CYS A 21 -9.28 1.88 -11.80
N THR A 22 -9.79 0.72 -11.39
CA THR A 22 -9.88 0.38 -9.96
C THR A 22 -8.47 0.19 -9.40
N LEU A 23 -8.19 0.69 -8.20
CA LEU A 23 -6.93 0.39 -7.52
C LEU A 23 -7.10 -0.90 -6.71
N PHE A 24 -6.88 -2.01 -7.41
CA PHE A 24 -7.11 -3.37 -6.95
C PHE A 24 -8.58 -3.79 -6.86
N PRO A 25 -8.85 -5.12 -6.89
CA PRO A 25 -10.17 -5.68 -6.63
C PRO A 25 -10.78 -5.22 -5.30
N THR A 26 -12.11 -5.31 -5.20
CA THR A 26 -12.83 -5.01 -3.96
C THR A 26 -12.41 -5.91 -2.80
N ASP A 27 -12.08 -7.19 -3.08
CA ASP A 27 -11.62 -8.15 -2.09
C ASP A 27 -10.10 -8.11 -1.85
N ASN A 28 -9.45 -6.98 -2.14
CA ASN A 28 -8.03 -6.76 -1.87
C ASN A 28 -7.83 -6.15 -0.47
N ILE A 29 -6.75 -6.51 0.22
CA ILE A 29 -6.37 -5.99 1.55
C ILE A 29 -6.21 -4.46 1.63
N TRP A 30 -5.94 -3.79 0.51
CA TRP A 30 -5.97 -2.32 0.44
C TRP A 30 -7.39 -1.78 0.62
N ASN A 31 -8.40 -2.45 0.06
CA ASN A 31 -9.80 -2.00 -0.01
C ASN A 31 -10.69 -2.68 1.05
N THR A 32 -10.08 -3.29 2.07
CA THR A 32 -10.77 -4.08 3.09
C THR A 32 -10.84 -3.31 4.42
N PRO A 33 -12.04 -3.09 4.98
CA PRO A 33 -12.21 -2.57 6.33
C PRO A 33 -11.60 -3.50 7.38
N ILE A 34 -10.99 -2.92 8.41
CA ILE A 34 -10.30 -3.61 9.50
C ILE A 34 -10.76 -3.13 10.88
N ASP A 35 -11.73 -2.24 10.97
CA ASP A 35 -12.22 -1.60 12.19
C ASP A 35 -12.80 -2.58 13.21
N GLU A 36 -13.26 -3.75 12.74
CA GLU A 36 -13.80 -4.81 13.61
C GLU A 36 -12.77 -5.90 13.98
N LEU A 37 -11.56 -5.85 13.42
CA LEU A 37 -10.54 -6.87 13.68
C LEU A 37 -9.94 -6.74 15.08
N PRO A 38 -9.40 -7.83 15.66
CA PRO A 38 -8.78 -7.79 16.97
C PRO A 38 -7.51 -6.92 16.97
N VAL A 39 -7.32 -6.18 18.07
CA VAL A 39 -6.07 -5.47 18.34
C VAL A 39 -4.93 -6.48 18.45
N ASP A 40 -3.81 -6.19 17.80
CA ASP A 40 -2.61 -7.02 17.89
C ASP A 40 -2.06 -7.01 19.32
N ARG A 41 -1.68 -8.18 19.81
CA ARG A 41 -1.11 -8.38 21.16
C ARG A 41 0.14 -7.52 21.45
N ASN A 42 0.88 -7.12 20.43
CA ASN A 42 2.10 -6.31 20.52
C ASN A 42 1.86 -4.82 20.25
N SER A 43 0.59 -4.40 20.02
CA SER A 43 0.21 -3.03 19.66
C SER A 43 0.90 -1.96 20.51
N ALA A 44 0.78 -2.04 21.85
CA ALA A 44 1.42 -1.09 22.75
C ALA A 44 2.96 -1.07 22.63
N THR A 45 3.58 -2.21 22.38
CA THR A 45 5.04 -2.31 22.20
C THR A 45 5.49 -1.66 20.90
N TYR A 46 4.74 -1.86 19.81
CA TYR A 46 5.02 -1.23 18.53
C TYR A 46 4.84 0.29 18.61
N ILE A 47 3.74 0.76 19.18
CA ILE A 47 3.46 2.20 19.35
C ILE A 47 4.57 2.88 20.16
N ASN A 48 5.02 2.27 21.25
CA ASN A 48 6.11 2.82 22.06
C ASN A 48 7.44 2.92 21.31
N THR A 49 7.69 2.00 20.38
CA THR A 49 8.92 1.95 19.59
C THR A 49 8.89 2.93 18.42
N ILE A 50 7.73 3.10 17.77
CA ILE A 50 7.54 4.11 16.71
C ILE A 50 7.54 5.51 17.33
N GLY A 51 6.80 5.71 18.42
CA GLY A 51 6.74 6.94 19.22
C GLY A 51 5.32 7.27 19.67
N ALA A 52 4.93 6.90 20.89
CA ALA A 52 3.56 7.11 21.39
C ALA A 52 3.14 8.59 21.45
N ASP A 53 4.06 9.47 21.86
CA ASP A 53 3.79 10.91 21.96
C ASP A 53 4.19 11.69 20.69
N THR A 54 4.63 10.98 19.65
CA THR A 54 5.07 11.61 18.39
C THR A 54 3.84 11.96 17.54
N PRO A 55 3.74 13.21 17.06
CA PRO A 55 2.64 13.61 16.20
C PRO A 55 2.60 12.83 14.89
N LEU A 56 1.39 12.52 14.41
CA LEU A 56 1.19 12.10 13.02
C LEU A 56 1.62 13.24 12.09
N HIS A 57 2.32 12.92 11.01
CA HIS A 57 2.78 13.90 10.04
C HIS A 57 2.15 13.66 8.66
N PRO A 58 1.40 14.63 8.10
CA PRO A 58 1.00 14.59 6.70
C PRO A 58 2.17 14.98 5.81
N ASP A 59 2.70 14.03 5.06
CA ASP A 59 3.78 14.23 4.10
C ASP A 59 3.21 14.42 2.68
N PHE A 60 2.39 15.46 2.55
CA PHE A 60 1.78 15.91 1.31
C PHE A 60 1.16 17.31 1.51
N GLY A 61 0.94 18.04 0.41
CA GLY A 61 0.30 19.35 0.47
C GLY A 61 0.37 20.14 -0.83
N ALA A 62 0.10 21.43 -0.73
CA ALA A 62 0.20 22.40 -1.82
C ALA A 62 1.55 23.12 -1.83
N GLY A 63 2.01 23.52 -3.01
CA GLY A 63 3.23 24.29 -3.20
C GLY A 63 4.51 23.45 -3.11
N LEU A 64 5.61 24.13 -2.80
CA LEU A 64 6.95 23.53 -2.77
C LEU A 64 7.55 23.56 -1.36
N TRP A 65 8.26 22.50 -1.01
CA TRP A 65 9.15 22.40 0.13
C TRP A 65 10.57 22.18 -0.36
N GLU A 66 11.51 23.06 0.04
CA GLU A 66 12.91 23.04 -0.44
C GLU A 66 13.07 23.01 -1.97
N GLY A 67 12.07 23.53 -2.70
CA GLY A 67 12.08 23.60 -4.17
C GLY A 67 11.46 22.39 -4.87
N GLY A 68 11.05 21.35 -4.14
CA GLY A 68 10.33 20.18 -4.66
C GLY A 68 8.85 20.15 -4.24
N PRO A 69 7.99 19.40 -4.94
CA PRO A 69 6.60 19.19 -4.53
C PRO A 69 6.50 18.47 -3.18
N ILE A 70 5.43 18.73 -2.43
CA ILE A 70 5.19 18.11 -1.11
C ILE A 70 4.37 16.83 -1.29
N GLY A 71 4.98 15.67 -1.03
CA GLY A 71 4.39 14.34 -1.22
C GLY A 71 4.86 13.67 -2.52
N ILE A 72 4.26 12.52 -2.81
CA ILE A 72 4.71 11.64 -3.90
C ILE A 72 3.84 11.87 -5.14
N PRO A 73 4.39 12.49 -6.21
CA PRO A 73 3.62 12.73 -7.42
C PRO A 73 3.45 11.45 -8.23
N PHE A 74 2.39 11.42 -9.05
CA PHE A 74 2.16 10.39 -10.05
C PHE A 74 1.66 11.04 -11.35
N THR A 75 1.69 10.26 -12.44
CA THR A 75 1.07 10.64 -13.70
C THR A 75 0.37 9.45 -14.33
N ASP A 76 -0.55 9.69 -15.25
CA ASP A 76 -1.20 8.65 -16.04
C ASP A 76 -0.91 8.83 -17.54
N VAL A 77 -0.83 7.71 -18.25
CA VAL A 77 -0.52 7.63 -19.67
C VAL A 77 -1.49 6.69 -20.37
N ALA A 78 -1.68 6.89 -21.67
CA ALA A 78 -2.39 5.92 -22.51
C ALA A 78 -1.53 4.66 -22.72
N GLY A 79 -2.16 3.53 -23.02
CA GLY A 79 -1.46 2.25 -23.23
C GLY A 79 -0.55 2.21 -24.47
N VAL A 80 -0.62 3.27 -25.28
CA VAL A 80 0.27 3.49 -26.44
C VAL A 80 1.52 4.31 -26.10
N GLN A 81 1.69 4.74 -24.84
CA GLN A 81 2.88 5.45 -24.40
C GLN A 81 4.15 4.63 -24.71
N PRO A 82 5.12 5.20 -25.44
CA PRO A 82 6.39 4.53 -25.68
C PRO A 82 7.04 4.10 -24.37
N LYS A 83 7.47 2.85 -24.32
CA LYS A 83 8.19 2.30 -23.17
C LYS A 83 9.69 2.53 -23.32
N VAL A 84 10.35 2.80 -22.20
CA VAL A 84 11.78 3.02 -22.08
C VAL A 84 12.42 1.91 -21.25
N ASP A 85 13.69 1.65 -21.53
CA ASP A 85 14.49 0.72 -20.74
C ASP A 85 14.91 1.38 -19.42
N VAL A 86 14.92 0.58 -18.35
CA VAL A 86 15.37 1.00 -17.03
C VAL A 86 16.46 0.04 -16.57
N THR A 87 17.61 0.57 -16.16
CA THR A 87 18.68 -0.22 -15.53
C THR A 87 18.56 -0.12 -14.01
N PHE A 88 18.59 -1.27 -13.33
CA PHE A 88 18.36 -1.37 -11.88
C PHE A 88 19.63 -1.69 -11.09
N ASP A 89 19.79 -1.06 -9.93
CA ASP A 89 20.78 -1.48 -8.93
C ASP A 89 20.38 -2.81 -8.28
N TYR A 90 19.09 -2.98 -7.96
CA TYR A 90 18.47 -4.18 -7.40
C TYR A 90 17.71 -4.98 -8.47
N ALA A 91 18.41 -5.35 -9.55
CA ALA A 91 17.81 -6.00 -10.71
C ALA A 91 17.21 -7.38 -10.41
N ASP A 92 17.69 -8.08 -9.37
CA ASP A 92 17.21 -9.39 -8.93
C ASP A 92 15.92 -9.34 -8.11
N GLU A 93 15.50 -8.15 -7.67
CA GLU A 93 14.25 -7.90 -6.96
C GLU A 93 13.35 -6.89 -7.71
N SER A 94 13.66 -6.58 -8.97
CA SER A 94 12.93 -5.63 -9.80
C SER A 94 12.26 -6.29 -11.00
N ASP A 95 11.13 -5.75 -11.43
CA ASP A 95 10.54 -6.15 -12.71
C ASP A 95 11.35 -5.53 -13.86
N PRO A 96 11.82 -6.32 -14.84
CA PRO A 96 12.75 -5.84 -15.86
C PRO A 96 12.13 -4.83 -16.85
N GLY A 97 10.80 -4.64 -16.84
CA GLY A 97 10.13 -3.70 -17.73
C GLY A 97 9.89 -4.26 -19.15
N PRO A 98 9.82 -3.38 -20.17
CA PRO A 98 10.11 -1.93 -20.13
C PRO A 98 8.98 -1.10 -19.50
N TYR A 99 9.25 0.18 -19.18
CA TYR A 99 8.37 1.07 -18.40
C TYR A 99 7.81 2.23 -19.27
N PRO A 100 6.51 2.60 -19.18
CA PRO A 100 5.90 3.64 -20.01
C PRO A 100 6.13 5.05 -19.44
N ILE A 101 7.40 5.44 -19.23
CA ILE A 101 7.74 6.71 -18.55
C ILE A 101 7.66 7.86 -19.56
N PRO A 102 6.75 8.84 -19.40
CA PRO A 102 6.73 10.02 -20.26
C PRO A 102 7.94 10.93 -19.96
N THR A 103 8.37 11.75 -20.92
CA THR A 103 9.55 12.61 -20.78
C THR A 103 9.42 13.67 -19.69
N ASP A 104 8.19 14.02 -19.34
CA ASP A 104 7.80 14.96 -18.29
C ASP A 104 7.27 14.25 -17.03
N ALA A 105 7.57 12.95 -16.85
CA ALA A 105 7.21 12.22 -15.65
C ALA A 105 7.67 12.98 -14.39
N PRO A 106 6.77 13.23 -13.43
CA PRO A 106 7.16 13.90 -12.21
C PRO A 106 8.04 12.99 -11.35
N ILE A 107 9.01 13.59 -10.68
CA ILE A 107 9.92 12.93 -9.75
C ILE A 107 9.67 13.54 -8.38
N GLU A 108 9.50 12.70 -7.36
CA GLU A 108 9.40 13.16 -5.98
C GLU A 108 10.61 14.03 -5.56
N GLY A 109 10.34 15.14 -4.87
CA GLY A 109 11.35 16.15 -4.54
C GLY A 109 11.86 16.95 -5.76
N GLY A 110 11.41 16.62 -6.97
CA GLY A 110 11.79 17.27 -8.22
C GLY A 110 13.08 16.72 -8.82
N ALA A 111 13.37 17.16 -10.05
CA ALA A 111 14.48 16.61 -10.85
C ALA A 111 15.87 16.77 -10.20
N ALA A 112 16.05 17.76 -9.33
CA ALA A 112 17.31 18.03 -8.62
C ALA A 112 17.39 17.44 -7.21
N SER A 113 16.36 16.69 -6.76
CA SER A 113 16.35 16.04 -5.44
C SER A 113 17.49 15.04 -5.29
N ASP A 114 18.08 14.96 -4.10
CA ASP A 114 19.02 13.92 -3.68
C ASP A 114 18.38 12.89 -2.73
N GLY A 115 17.07 13.01 -2.45
CA GLY A 115 16.27 12.07 -1.67
C GLY A 115 15.71 10.91 -2.49
N ASP A 116 14.50 10.45 -2.15
CA ASP A 116 13.92 9.19 -2.61
C ASP A 116 13.62 9.11 -4.12
N ARG A 117 13.18 10.22 -4.73
CA ARG A 117 12.98 10.36 -6.18
C ARG A 117 12.10 9.25 -6.78
N HIS A 118 10.95 8.99 -6.16
CA HIS A 118 9.96 8.09 -6.73
C HIS A 118 9.38 8.61 -8.05
N VAL A 119 9.08 7.68 -8.97
CA VAL A 119 8.35 7.93 -10.22
C VAL A 119 7.22 6.91 -10.34
N LEU A 120 5.97 7.39 -10.29
CA LEU A 120 4.78 6.55 -10.35
C LEU A 120 4.00 6.86 -11.64
N VAL A 121 3.72 5.83 -12.45
CA VAL A 121 3.03 5.95 -13.73
C VAL A 121 1.91 4.93 -13.84
N VAL A 122 0.69 5.40 -14.15
CA VAL A 122 -0.47 4.54 -14.40
C VAL A 122 -0.73 4.45 -15.90
N ASP A 123 -0.67 3.25 -16.46
CA ASP A 123 -1.22 2.95 -17.78
C ASP A 123 -2.74 2.79 -17.65
N ARG A 124 -3.49 3.83 -18.04
CA ARG A 124 -4.94 3.91 -17.82
C ARG A 124 -5.78 3.05 -18.77
N ASP A 125 -5.20 2.61 -19.88
CA ASP A 125 -5.91 1.77 -20.85
C ASP A 125 -5.77 0.29 -20.49
N ASN A 126 -4.66 -0.09 -19.84
CA ASN A 126 -4.38 -1.46 -19.42
C ASN A 126 -4.53 -1.69 -17.90
N CYS A 127 -4.72 -0.63 -17.12
CA CYS A 127 -4.79 -0.65 -15.65
C CYS A 127 -3.57 -1.30 -14.99
N VAL A 128 -2.39 -0.82 -15.39
CA VAL A 128 -1.11 -1.27 -14.83
C VAL A 128 -0.40 -0.08 -14.19
N LEU A 129 0.05 -0.28 -12.95
CA LEU A 129 0.85 0.69 -12.20
C LEU A 129 2.33 0.32 -12.30
N TYR A 130 3.15 1.31 -12.64
CA TYR A 130 4.59 1.22 -12.74
C TYR A 130 5.21 2.16 -11.71
N GLU A 131 6.09 1.66 -10.86
CA GLU A 131 6.73 2.45 -9.82
C GLU A 131 8.24 2.22 -9.81
N LEU A 132 9.01 3.30 -9.68
CA LEU A 132 10.45 3.29 -9.57
C LEU A 132 10.89 4.01 -8.30
N PHE A 133 11.93 3.50 -7.65
CA PHE A 133 12.62 4.19 -6.55
C PHE A 133 14.00 4.66 -6.99
N TYR A 134 14.40 5.84 -6.51
CA TYR A 134 15.69 6.47 -6.78
C TYR A 134 15.98 6.62 -8.28
N ALA A 135 15.01 7.19 -9.01
CA ALA A 135 15.00 7.21 -10.47
C ALA A 135 15.71 8.44 -11.08
N PHE A 136 16.50 8.22 -12.13
CA PHE A 136 17.24 9.25 -12.85
C PHE A 136 17.09 9.09 -14.38
N PRO A 137 16.57 10.11 -15.08
CA PRO A 137 16.55 10.12 -16.54
C PRO A 137 17.96 10.23 -17.11
N GLN A 138 18.24 9.49 -18.18
CA GLN A 138 19.52 9.50 -18.89
C GLN A 138 19.44 10.34 -20.18
N HIS A 139 20.59 10.76 -20.70
CA HIS A 139 20.67 11.62 -21.89
C HIS A 139 20.14 10.98 -23.18
N ASP A 140 20.11 9.65 -23.25
CA ASP A 140 19.63 8.86 -24.39
C ASP A 140 18.14 8.49 -24.29
N GLY A 141 17.45 8.94 -23.24
CA GLY A 141 16.04 8.64 -22.97
C GLY A 141 15.80 7.36 -22.16
N ALA A 142 16.85 6.61 -21.81
CA ALA A 142 16.76 5.53 -20.83
C ALA A 142 16.65 6.10 -19.40
N TRP A 143 16.41 5.22 -18.43
CA TRP A 143 16.43 5.56 -17.00
C TRP A 143 17.33 4.62 -16.22
N THR A 144 17.87 5.11 -15.11
CA THR A 144 18.43 4.26 -14.05
C THR A 144 17.56 4.41 -12.80
N ALA A 145 17.39 3.34 -12.05
CA ALA A 145 16.66 3.34 -10.79
C ALA A 145 17.29 2.36 -9.81
N ALA A 146 17.07 2.53 -8.51
CA ALA A 146 17.48 1.53 -7.55
C ALA A 146 16.66 0.25 -7.74
N SER A 147 15.33 0.39 -7.75
CA SER A 147 14.38 -0.71 -7.95
C SER A 147 13.19 -0.29 -8.81
N GLY A 148 12.48 -1.28 -9.35
CA GLY A 148 11.26 -1.08 -10.13
C GLY A 148 10.23 -2.19 -9.94
N ALA A 149 8.97 -1.79 -9.88
CA ALA A 149 7.84 -2.68 -9.66
C ALA A 149 6.68 -2.40 -10.61
N ILE A 150 6.03 -3.47 -11.07
CA ILE A 150 4.87 -3.44 -11.95
C ILE A 150 3.72 -4.17 -11.26
N PHE A 151 2.58 -3.49 -11.13
CA PHE A 151 1.38 -4.01 -10.49
C PHE A 151 0.19 -3.99 -11.46
N ASP A 152 -0.45 -5.15 -11.65
CA ASP A 152 -1.75 -5.23 -12.31
C ASP A 152 -2.83 -4.78 -11.32
N LEU A 153 -3.46 -3.64 -11.59
CA LEU A 153 -4.47 -3.04 -10.72
C LEU A 153 -5.81 -3.80 -10.75
N ASN A 154 -5.97 -4.81 -11.61
CA ASN A 154 -7.12 -5.71 -11.61
C ASN A 154 -6.85 -7.02 -10.86
N SER A 155 -5.68 -7.17 -10.24
CA SER A 155 -5.22 -8.43 -9.65
C SER A 155 -5.03 -8.35 -8.15
N ASN A 156 -5.18 -9.50 -7.49
CA ASN A 156 -4.78 -9.70 -6.09
C ASN A 156 -3.37 -10.31 -5.97
N ALA A 157 -2.65 -10.50 -7.08
CA ALA A 157 -1.30 -11.06 -7.03
C ALA A 157 -0.35 -10.14 -6.25
N LEU A 158 0.38 -10.71 -5.30
CA LEU A 158 1.50 -10.02 -4.64
C LEU A 158 2.78 -10.21 -5.46
N ARG A 159 3.77 -9.35 -5.22
CA ARG A 159 5.14 -9.56 -5.73
C ARG A 159 5.70 -10.90 -5.22
N PRO A 160 6.70 -11.48 -5.90
CA PRO A 160 7.39 -12.66 -5.38
C PRO A 160 7.80 -12.47 -3.91
N ASP A 161 7.77 -13.56 -3.15
CA ASP A 161 8.24 -13.49 -1.76
C ASP A 161 9.70 -13.01 -1.74
N THR A 162 10.06 -12.25 -0.71
CA THR A 162 11.36 -11.60 -0.54
C THR A 162 11.72 -10.47 -1.51
N TRP A 163 10.84 -10.04 -2.42
CA TRP A 163 11.16 -8.96 -3.36
C TRP A 163 10.75 -7.60 -2.81
N THR A 164 11.68 -6.63 -2.82
CA THR A 164 11.35 -5.22 -2.62
C THR A 164 10.53 -4.64 -3.78
N SER A 165 10.16 -3.36 -3.68
CA SER A 165 9.50 -2.59 -4.74
C SER A 165 10.05 -1.15 -4.76
N ALA A 166 9.26 -0.19 -5.25
CA ALA A 166 9.54 1.22 -4.97
C ALA A 166 9.33 1.57 -3.48
N ASP A 167 8.45 0.83 -2.78
CA ASP A 167 8.29 0.86 -1.32
C ASP A 167 9.08 -0.30 -0.68
N ALA A 168 9.70 -0.09 0.49
CA ALA A 168 10.58 -1.10 1.08
C ALA A 168 9.89 -2.41 1.47
N ALA A 169 8.59 -2.37 1.77
CA ALA A 169 7.78 -3.55 2.10
C ALA A 169 7.52 -4.47 0.90
N GLY A 170 7.92 -4.09 -0.32
CA GLY A 170 7.53 -4.81 -1.54
C GLY A 170 6.06 -4.56 -1.92
N LEU A 171 5.50 -3.42 -1.50
CA LEU A 171 4.12 -3.01 -1.70
C LEU A 171 4.04 -1.81 -2.66
N PRO A 172 2.91 -1.61 -3.35
CA PRO A 172 2.73 -0.43 -4.21
C PRO A 172 2.54 0.84 -3.37
N ILE A 173 3.11 1.97 -3.82
CA ILE A 173 3.02 3.28 -3.15
C ILE A 173 1.68 3.95 -3.47
N LEU A 174 1.31 4.08 -4.74
CA LEU A 174 0.14 4.87 -5.19
C LEU A 174 -1.18 4.48 -4.49
N PRO A 175 -1.48 3.19 -4.26
CA PRO A 175 -2.70 2.77 -3.56
C PRO A 175 -2.73 3.19 -2.08
N GLY A 176 -1.59 3.52 -1.48
CA GLY A 176 -1.49 4.00 -0.10
C GLY A 176 -1.48 5.52 0.07
N LEU A 177 -1.52 6.29 -1.03
CA LEU A 177 -1.44 7.76 -0.97
C LEU A 177 -2.80 8.38 -0.66
N VAL A 178 -2.82 9.39 0.23
CA VAL A 178 -3.94 10.32 0.35
C VAL A 178 -4.01 11.19 -0.92
N ARG A 179 -5.18 11.24 -1.59
CA ARG A 179 -5.38 12.10 -2.77
C ARG A 179 -6.46 13.14 -2.55
N TYR A 180 -6.26 14.33 -3.13
CA TYR A 180 -7.16 15.46 -2.96
C TYR A 180 -8.58 15.13 -3.41
N ASP A 181 -8.72 14.50 -4.59
CA ASP A 181 -10.04 14.25 -5.16
C ASP A 181 -10.89 13.31 -4.28
N GLU A 182 -10.28 12.33 -3.62
CA GLU A 182 -10.98 11.44 -2.67
C GLU A 182 -11.48 12.23 -1.46
N VAL A 183 -10.61 13.04 -0.85
CA VAL A 183 -11.00 13.92 0.27
C VAL A 183 -12.10 14.91 -0.14
N ALA A 184 -11.99 15.51 -1.32
CA ALA A 184 -13.00 16.43 -1.84
C ALA A 184 -14.34 15.74 -2.13
N THR A 185 -14.34 14.45 -2.47
CA THR A 185 -15.57 13.65 -2.64
C THR A 185 -16.13 13.07 -1.34
N GLY A 186 -15.37 13.16 -0.24
CA GLY A 186 -15.85 12.86 1.12
C GLY A 186 -15.49 11.47 1.66
N GLU A 187 -14.82 10.63 0.87
CA GLU A 187 -14.48 9.25 1.23
C GLU A 187 -13.11 8.83 0.64
N ILE A 188 -12.32 8.15 1.46
CA ILE A 188 -11.14 7.38 1.05
C ILE A 188 -11.46 5.92 1.39
N ASN A 189 -11.58 5.07 0.36
CA ASN A 189 -12.04 3.69 0.50
C ASN A 189 -10.91 2.66 0.44
N HIS A 190 -9.75 3.04 0.96
CA HIS A 190 -8.56 2.19 0.99
C HIS A 190 -7.66 2.51 2.18
N ALA A 191 -6.73 1.61 2.47
CA ALA A 191 -5.68 1.81 3.44
C ALA A 191 -4.70 2.89 3.00
N LEU A 192 -4.14 3.61 3.96
CA LEU A 192 -3.01 4.51 3.71
C LEU A 192 -1.67 3.79 3.92
N ARG A 193 -0.58 4.37 3.45
CA ARG A 193 0.78 3.94 3.84
C ARG A 193 1.36 4.88 4.90
N PHE A 194 2.25 4.35 5.73
CA PHE A 194 3.05 5.17 6.63
C PHE A 194 4.44 4.57 6.90
N THR A 195 5.31 5.36 7.54
CA THR A 195 6.68 4.95 7.88
C THR A 195 6.96 4.95 9.38
N ALA A 196 7.99 4.19 9.77
CA ALA A 196 8.50 4.13 11.14
C ALA A 196 10.03 4.20 11.17
N PRO A 197 10.65 4.76 12.23
CA PRO A 197 12.10 4.93 12.29
C PRO A 197 12.86 3.62 12.41
N GLN A 198 12.23 2.59 12.98
CA GLN A 198 12.85 1.28 13.19
C GLN A 198 11.82 0.18 13.01
N THR A 199 12.12 -0.74 12.10
CA THR A 199 11.31 -1.94 11.82
C THR A 199 12.09 -3.20 12.10
N GLN A 200 11.40 -4.33 12.20
CA GLN A 200 12.02 -5.64 12.37
C GLN A 200 12.60 -6.13 11.04
N ARG A 201 13.65 -6.96 11.08
CA ARG A 201 14.13 -7.81 9.99
C ARG A 201 13.15 -8.97 9.77
N ALA A 202 11.90 -8.60 9.51
CA ALA A 202 10.75 -9.46 9.30
C ALA A 202 9.66 -8.63 8.62
N TYR A 203 8.78 -9.31 7.90
CA TYR A 203 7.57 -8.74 7.34
C TYR A 203 6.41 -9.71 7.60
N VAL A 204 5.20 -9.16 7.62
CA VAL A 204 3.94 -9.89 7.71
C VAL A 204 3.08 -9.57 6.50
N TRP A 205 2.20 -10.50 6.14
CA TRP A 205 1.28 -10.29 5.02
C TRP A 205 0.50 -8.97 5.18
N PRO A 206 0.36 -8.15 4.11
CA PRO A 206 0.68 -8.46 2.71
C PRO A 206 2.10 -8.12 2.23
N ALA A 207 2.96 -7.58 3.10
CA ALA A 207 4.33 -7.22 2.71
C ALA A 207 5.14 -8.45 2.26
N ARG A 208 6.14 -8.19 1.41
CA ARG A 208 7.00 -9.19 0.77
C ARG A 208 8.47 -9.03 1.13
N HIS A 209 8.83 -7.94 1.80
CA HIS A 209 10.21 -7.60 2.04
C HIS A 209 10.40 -6.81 3.35
N TYR A 210 11.62 -6.80 3.87
CA TYR A 210 12.02 -6.05 5.08
C TYR A 210 13.20 -5.14 4.77
N ALA A 211 13.33 -4.05 5.54
CA ALA A 211 14.35 -3.03 5.32
C ALA A 211 15.28 -2.84 6.52
N SER A 212 15.50 -3.88 7.33
CA SER A 212 16.13 -3.74 8.65
C SER A 212 17.12 -4.85 8.98
N SER A 213 18.03 -4.57 9.90
CA SER A 213 18.89 -5.58 10.56
C SER A 213 18.45 -5.91 11.99
N LEU A 214 17.45 -5.20 12.52
CA LEU A 214 16.99 -5.34 13.90
C LEU A 214 16.09 -6.57 14.04
N THR A 215 16.39 -7.46 14.97
CA THR A 215 15.61 -8.70 15.17
C THR A 215 14.67 -8.66 16.37
N GLY A 216 14.74 -7.59 17.18
CA GLY A 216 13.93 -7.44 18.39
C GLY A 216 12.44 -7.42 18.09
N ALA A 217 11.65 -8.22 18.83
CA ALA A 217 10.20 -8.31 18.66
C ALA A 217 9.44 -7.04 19.09
N GLN A 218 10.14 -6.05 19.67
CA GLN A 218 9.57 -4.74 19.97
C GLN A 218 9.42 -3.84 18.75
N TYR A 219 10.19 -4.10 17.68
CA TYR A 219 10.06 -3.38 16.43
C TYR A 219 8.92 -4.00 15.61
N PRO A 220 8.03 -3.19 15.01
CA PRO A 220 7.01 -3.72 14.12
C PRO A 220 7.64 -4.29 12.84
N PRO A 221 7.15 -5.43 12.32
CA PRO A 221 7.51 -5.91 10.99
C PRO A 221 6.88 -5.03 9.91
N LEU A 222 7.53 -4.91 8.73
CA LEU A 222 6.86 -4.30 7.57
C LEU A 222 5.59 -5.08 7.20
N GLY A 223 4.59 -4.37 6.69
CA GLY A 223 3.25 -4.91 6.44
C GLY A 223 2.31 -4.89 7.64
N GLN A 224 2.81 -4.61 8.86
CA GLN A 224 1.96 -4.48 10.03
C GLN A 224 0.89 -3.40 9.80
N ARG A 225 -0.37 -3.75 10.05
CA ARG A 225 -1.51 -2.85 9.91
C ARG A 225 -1.76 -2.10 11.23
N PHE A 226 -2.03 -0.81 11.14
CA PHE A 226 -2.45 0.06 12.23
C PHE A 226 -3.77 0.74 11.88
N ARG A 227 -4.61 1.07 12.87
CA ARG A 227 -5.81 1.90 12.69
C ARG A 227 -5.88 2.97 13.76
N LEU A 228 -6.55 4.08 13.44
CA LEU A 228 -6.99 5.05 14.43
C LEU A 228 -8.02 4.38 15.34
N ARG A 229 -7.92 4.56 16.66
CA ARG A 229 -8.89 3.94 17.59
C ARG A 229 -10.32 4.38 17.26
N ALA A 230 -11.27 3.46 17.42
CA ALA A 230 -12.68 3.72 17.19
C ALA A 230 -13.28 4.80 18.12
N ASP A 231 -12.66 5.03 19.29
CA ASP A 231 -13.10 6.02 20.28
C ASP A 231 -12.51 7.42 20.07
N PHE A 232 -11.71 7.62 19.02
CA PHE A 232 -11.15 8.92 18.69
C PHE A 232 -12.25 9.91 18.28
N ASP A 233 -12.37 11.04 18.99
CA ASP A 233 -13.34 12.09 18.68
C ASP A 233 -12.82 13.01 17.57
N MET A 234 -13.37 12.83 16.36
CA MET A 234 -13.05 13.67 15.21
C MET A 234 -13.99 14.86 15.00
N SER A 235 -14.97 15.10 15.90
CA SER A 235 -16.00 16.13 15.70
C SER A 235 -15.45 17.57 15.66
N GLY A 236 -14.28 17.79 16.28
CA GLY A 236 -13.58 19.08 16.28
C GLY A 236 -12.74 19.37 15.04
N TYR A 237 -12.61 18.42 14.11
CA TYR A 237 -11.76 18.55 12.93
C TYR A 237 -12.54 19.11 11.73
N ALA A 238 -11.82 19.74 10.79
CA ALA A 238 -12.41 20.16 9.52
C ALA A 238 -13.04 18.96 8.76
N PRO A 239 -14.15 19.15 8.03
CA PRO A 239 -14.84 18.06 7.33
C PRO A 239 -13.94 17.20 6.46
N GLU A 240 -13.00 17.81 5.74
CA GLU A 240 -11.99 17.17 4.89
C GLU A 240 -11.02 16.32 5.70
N ILE A 241 -10.60 16.79 6.89
CA ILE A 241 -9.75 16.01 7.79
C ILE A 241 -10.52 14.83 8.37
N GLN A 242 -11.81 15.00 8.67
CA GLN A 242 -12.65 13.88 9.10
C GLN A 242 -12.73 12.78 8.03
N VAL A 243 -12.59 13.07 6.74
CA VAL A 243 -12.50 12.04 5.68
C VAL A 243 -11.27 11.15 5.90
N ILE A 244 -10.11 11.77 6.11
CA ILE A 244 -8.84 11.07 6.35
C ILE A 244 -8.92 10.27 7.65
N LEU A 245 -9.48 10.86 8.72
CA LEU A 245 -9.62 10.20 10.02
C LEU A 245 -10.57 8.99 9.96
N ARG A 246 -11.69 9.09 9.23
CA ARG A 246 -12.58 7.95 8.98
C ARG A 246 -11.84 6.84 8.23
N ALA A 247 -11.07 7.18 7.20
CA ALA A 247 -10.28 6.18 6.47
C ALA A 247 -9.26 5.48 7.37
N LEU A 248 -8.58 6.23 8.25
CA LEU A 248 -7.67 5.67 9.25
C LEU A 248 -8.37 4.80 10.31
N GLN A 249 -9.64 5.04 10.64
CA GLN A 249 -10.42 4.15 11.50
C GLN A 249 -10.84 2.87 10.76
N THR A 250 -11.47 3.04 9.59
CA THR A 250 -12.10 1.95 8.84
C THR A 250 -11.07 1.05 8.13
N TYR A 251 -10.17 1.65 7.35
CA TYR A 251 -9.17 0.89 6.57
C TYR A 251 -7.81 0.90 7.25
N GLY A 252 -7.49 1.93 8.05
CA GLY A 252 -6.19 2.05 8.69
C GLY A 252 -5.07 2.34 7.71
N MET A 253 -3.85 1.98 8.13
CA MET A 253 -2.62 2.22 7.38
C MET A 253 -1.66 1.06 7.51
N ILE A 254 -0.91 0.78 6.45
CA ILE A 254 0.11 -0.27 6.39
C ILE A 254 1.49 0.35 6.61
N LEU A 255 2.27 -0.25 7.50
CA LEU A 255 3.67 0.09 7.68
C LEU A 255 4.47 -0.38 6.46
N ALA A 256 4.83 0.55 5.59
CA ALA A 256 5.34 0.23 4.26
C ALA A 256 6.85 0.48 4.13
N ASP A 257 7.41 1.41 4.91
CA ASP A 257 8.84 1.72 4.86
C ASP A 257 9.43 2.14 6.22
N ASN A 258 10.75 2.17 6.26
CA ASN A 258 11.49 2.92 7.25
C ASN A 258 11.50 4.40 6.89
N GLY A 259 11.34 5.26 7.89
CA GLY A 259 11.35 6.70 7.68
C GLY A 259 11.05 7.43 8.97
N SER A 260 10.59 8.67 8.86
CA SER A 260 10.20 9.43 10.05
C SER A 260 8.97 8.82 10.74
N SER A 261 8.90 8.99 12.07
CA SER A 261 7.83 8.40 12.88
C SER A 261 6.45 8.98 12.51
N TRP A 262 5.52 8.09 12.14
CA TRP A 262 4.13 8.40 11.83
C TRP A 262 3.93 9.35 10.64
N TYR A 263 4.76 9.22 9.61
CA TYR A 263 4.56 9.96 8.37
C TYR A 263 3.58 9.22 7.47
N ILE A 264 2.43 9.82 7.18
CA ILE A 264 1.48 9.33 6.18
C ILE A 264 1.69 10.09 4.87
N SER A 265 1.78 9.37 3.76
CA SER A 265 2.09 9.97 2.46
C SER A 265 0.84 10.30 1.66
N GLY A 266 0.94 11.29 0.79
CA GLY A 266 -0.12 11.65 -0.15
C GLY A 266 0.43 12.23 -1.44
N ALA A 267 -0.48 12.52 -2.37
CA ALA A 267 -0.14 13.16 -3.63
C ALA A 267 -0.10 14.70 -3.47
N PRO A 268 0.88 15.39 -4.08
CA PRO A 268 0.92 16.85 -4.12
C PRO A 268 -0.29 17.38 -4.91
N ASP A 269 -0.92 18.45 -4.41
CA ASP A 269 -2.02 19.13 -5.09
C ASP A 269 -2.13 20.58 -4.62
N GLU A 270 -2.16 21.53 -5.55
CA GLU A 270 -2.26 22.96 -5.24
C GLU A 270 -3.59 23.36 -4.57
N ARG A 271 -4.59 22.46 -4.59
CA ARG A 271 -5.88 22.67 -3.93
C ARG A 271 -5.85 22.33 -2.44
N TRP A 272 -4.79 21.71 -1.93
CA TRP A 272 -4.63 21.45 -0.50
C TRP A 272 -4.54 22.74 0.31
N ASP A 273 -5.25 22.76 1.44
CA ASP A 273 -5.02 23.74 2.51
C ASP A 273 -4.00 23.16 3.51
N ASN A 274 -2.77 23.67 3.47
CA ASN A 274 -1.70 23.20 4.35
C ASN A 274 -1.95 23.54 5.83
N ASP A 275 -2.72 24.59 6.15
CA ASP A 275 -3.08 24.91 7.54
C ASP A 275 -4.12 23.92 8.06
N MET A 276 -5.06 23.51 7.21
CA MET A 276 -6.02 22.43 7.50
C MET A 276 -5.31 21.09 7.70
N LEU A 277 -4.38 20.71 6.81
CA LEU A 277 -3.61 19.46 6.93
C LEU A 277 -2.83 19.38 8.24
N ARG A 278 -2.34 20.51 8.79
CA ARG A 278 -1.67 20.54 10.10
C ARG A 278 -2.56 20.07 11.26
N GLN A 279 -3.89 20.00 11.12
CA GLN A 279 -4.75 19.40 12.14
C GLN A 279 -4.40 17.93 12.39
N LEU A 280 -3.90 17.19 11.38
CA LEU A 280 -3.44 15.81 11.53
C LEU A 280 -2.32 15.70 12.58
N LYS A 281 -1.51 16.76 12.78
CA LYS A 281 -0.45 16.82 13.81
C LYS A 281 -0.98 16.92 15.24
N GLN A 282 -2.29 17.00 15.44
CA GLN A 282 -2.90 16.92 16.78
C GLN A 282 -3.04 15.48 17.26
N LEU A 283 -3.04 14.51 16.34
CA LEU A 283 -2.99 13.09 16.66
C LEU A 283 -1.58 12.71 17.06
N THR A 284 -1.43 11.76 17.97
CA THR A 284 -0.15 11.13 18.28
C THR A 284 -0.19 9.63 18.04
N GLY A 285 0.96 8.97 18.04
CA GLY A 285 1.05 7.51 17.95
C GLY A 285 0.16 6.78 18.97
N ALA A 286 -0.08 7.39 20.14
CA ALA A 286 -0.95 6.84 21.17
C ALA A 286 -2.39 6.66 20.68
N ASP A 287 -2.86 7.45 19.70
CA ASP A 287 -4.21 7.37 19.12
C ASP A 287 -4.42 6.19 18.18
N PHE A 288 -3.34 5.48 17.84
CA PHE A 288 -3.39 4.32 16.96
C PHE A 288 -3.30 3.01 17.74
N GLU A 289 -3.69 1.94 17.07
CA GLU A 289 -3.46 0.56 17.51
C GLU A 289 -3.07 -0.33 16.35
N ALA A 290 -2.12 -1.24 16.58
CA ALA A 290 -1.83 -2.30 15.61
C ALA A 290 -2.97 -3.32 15.60
N VAL A 291 -3.27 -3.86 14.42
CA VAL A 291 -4.40 -4.77 14.18
C VAL A 291 -3.88 -6.10 13.62
N ASP A 292 -4.42 -7.21 14.12
CA ASP A 292 -4.12 -8.54 13.60
C ASP A 292 -5.02 -8.85 12.39
N VAL A 293 -4.41 -8.83 11.20
CA VAL A 293 -5.08 -9.10 9.92
C VAL A 293 -4.93 -10.55 9.44
N SER A 294 -4.30 -11.43 10.22
CA SER A 294 -3.99 -12.81 9.80
C SER A 294 -5.23 -13.62 9.41
N THR A 295 -6.38 -13.32 10.02
CA THR A 295 -7.65 -13.98 9.72
C THR A 295 -8.23 -13.63 8.35
N LEU A 296 -7.77 -12.56 7.72
CA LEU A 296 -8.18 -12.16 6.37
C LEU A 296 -7.44 -12.94 5.28
N GLN A 297 -6.26 -13.49 5.57
CA GLN A 297 -5.38 -14.05 4.54
C GLN A 297 -5.95 -15.34 3.92
N VAL A 298 -6.27 -15.30 2.63
CA VAL A 298 -6.71 -16.49 1.86
C VAL A 298 -5.52 -17.35 1.41
N ALA A 299 -4.44 -16.70 0.95
CA ALA A 299 -3.23 -17.36 0.48
C ALA A 299 -1.99 -16.49 0.72
N ALA A 300 -0.82 -17.12 0.84
CA ALA A 300 0.43 -16.44 1.12
C ALA A 300 0.86 -15.44 0.03
N ASP A 301 0.62 -15.78 -1.24
CA ASP A 301 1.07 -15.00 -2.42
C ASP A 301 -0.07 -14.17 -3.05
N SER A 302 -1.15 -13.94 -2.30
CA SER A 302 -2.29 -13.16 -2.74
C SER A 302 -2.69 -12.13 -1.69
N ALA A 303 -2.99 -10.92 -2.14
CA ALA A 303 -3.58 -9.83 -1.37
C ALA A 303 -5.09 -10.01 -1.17
N GLN A 304 -5.67 -11.09 -1.73
CA GLN A 304 -7.09 -11.40 -1.58
C GLN A 304 -7.43 -11.69 -0.13
N VAL A 305 -8.52 -11.06 0.33
CA VAL A 305 -9.05 -11.28 1.67
C VAL A 305 -10.23 -12.23 1.66
N GLN A 306 -10.41 -12.95 2.76
CA GLN A 306 -11.67 -13.61 3.05
C GLN A 306 -12.59 -12.58 3.70
N LEU A 307 -13.49 -12.02 2.91
CA LEU A 307 -14.55 -11.18 3.46
C LEU A 307 -15.36 -12.01 4.47
N PRO A 308 -15.68 -11.47 5.66
CA PRO A 308 -16.57 -12.16 6.59
C PRO A 308 -17.84 -12.53 5.83
N ASN A 309 -18.21 -13.82 5.84
CA ASN A 309 -19.39 -14.30 5.14
C ASN A 309 -20.60 -13.43 5.52
N THR A 310 -21.00 -12.49 4.65
CA THR A 310 -22.42 -12.21 4.48
C THR A 310 -23.00 -13.53 4.04
N THR A 311 -23.57 -14.27 4.97
CA THR A 311 -24.44 -15.40 4.66
C THR A 311 -25.65 -14.79 3.97
N ALA A 312 -25.50 -14.52 2.67
CA ALA A 312 -26.63 -14.40 1.78
C ALA A 312 -27.36 -15.73 1.92
N THR A 313 -28.47 -15.71 2.63
CA THR A 313 -29.38 -16.86 2.66
C THR A 313 -29.73 -17.12 1.19
N PRO A 314 -29.38 -18.29 0.63
CA PRO A 314 -29.69 -18.53 -0.77
C PRO A 314 -31.21 -18.41 -0.94
N PRO A 315 -31.70 -17.74 -1.99
CA PRO A 315 -33.13 -17.75 -2.27
C PRO A 315 -33.56 -19.21 -2.43
N PRO A 316 -34.79 -19.59 -2.00
CA PRO A 316 -35.23 -20.98 -2.06
C PRO A 316 -35.12 -21.48 -3.50
N THR A 317 -34.23 -22.45 -3.74
CA THR A 317 -34.02 -23.04 -5.06
C THR A 317 -35.31 -23.75 -5.48
N PRO A 318 -35.93 -23.40 -6.62
CA PRO A 318 -37.01 -24.19 -7.17
C PRO A 318 -36.46 -25.55 -7.60
N SER A 319 -37.10 -26.62 -7.12
CA SER A 319 -36.74 -27.99 -7.47
C SER A 319 -36.82 -28.20 -8.98
N SER A 320 -35.71 -28.58 -9.61
CA SER A 320 -35.78 -29.37 -10.84
C SER A 320 -34.62 -30.36 -10.88
N VAL A 321 -35.00 -31.60 -11.14
CA VAL A 321 -34.16 -32.78 -11.27
C VAL A 321 -33.56 -32.77 -12.67
N ALA A 322 -32.24 -32.87 -12.79
CA ALA A 322 -31.59 -33.37 -14.00
C ALA A 322 -30.28 -34.07 -13.64
N THR A 323 -30.28 -35.39 -13.81
CA THR A 323 -29.15 -36.30 -13.76
C THR A 323 -28.11 -35.98 -14.84
N ALA A 324 -26.85 -35.79 -14.45
CA ALA A 324 -25.71 -35.82 -15.36
C ALA A 324 -24.68 -36.85 -14.86
N THR A 325 -24.29 -37.75 -15.76
CA THR A 325 -23.33 -38.85 -15.60
C THR A 325 -21.88 -38.36 -15.47
N PRO A 326 -21.00 -39.09 -14.73
CA PRO A 326 -19.62 -38.68 -14.51
C PRO A 326 -18.68 -39.04 -15.67
N ILE A 327 -17.76 -38.11 -15.98
CA ILE A 327 -16.61 -38.30 -16.88
C ILE A 327 -15.39 -38.67 -16.03
N PRO A 328 -14.55 -39.66 -16.44
CA PRO A 328 -13.47 -40.15 -15.59
C PRO A 328 -12.21 -39.25 -15.62
N THR A 329 -11.61 -39.16 -14.44
CA THR A 329 -10.35 -38.50 -14.06
C THR A 329 -9.13 -39.12 -14.75
N LEU A 330 -8.21 -38.30 -15.26
CA LEU A 330 -6.85 -38.71 -15.63
C LEU A 330 -5.85 -38.25 -14.58
N ALA A 331 -4.96 -39.16 -14.20
CA ALA A 331 -3.92 -39.04 -13.17
C ALA A 331 -2.72 -38.19 -13.62
N PRO A 332 -1.91 -37.65 -12.68
CA PRO A 332 -0.76 -36.80 -12.99
C PRO A 332 0.49 -37.62 -13.34
N THR A 333 1.29 -37.12 -14.29
CA THR A 333 2.64 -37.59 -14.60
C THR A 333 3.66 -36.68 -13.86
N PRO A 334 4.78 -37.21 -13.31
CA PRO A 334 5.70 -36.43 -12.47
C PRO A 334 6.86 -35.81 -13.28
N THR A 335 7.90 -35.36 -12.57
CA THR A 335 9.24 -34.84 -12.97
C THR A 335 9.34 -33.31 -13.20
N VAL A 336 10.39 -32.57 -12.80
CA VAL A 336 11.74 -32.83 -12.24
C VAL A 336 12.10 -31.66 -11.31
N GLY A 337 12.80 -31.91 -10.20
CA GLY A 337 13.33 -30.85 -9.32
C GLY A 337 14.53 -30.12 -9.91
N PHE A 338 14.55 -28.79 -9.75
CA PHE A 338 15.74 -27.97 -9.93
C PHE A 338 16.08 -27.31 -8.59
N THR A 339 17.26 -27.62 -8.07
CA THR A 339 17.91 -26.89 -6.96
C THR A 339 18.72 -25.74 -7.54
N PRO A 340 18.47 -24.48 -7.14
CA PRO A 340 19.47 -23.42 -7.29
C PRO A 340 20.48 -23.48 -6.13
N ALA A 341 21.75 -23.29 -6.47
CA ALA A 341 22.88 -23.18 -5.55
C ALA A 341 22.89 -21.78 -4.87
N PRO A 342 23.57 -21.61 -3.71
CA PRO A 342 23.45 -20.41 -2.90
C PRO A 342 24.25 -19.25 -3.51
N THR A 343 23.57 -18.16 -3.84
CA THR A 343 24.20 -16.84 -4.05
C THR A 343 24.08 -16.02 -2.78
N ALA A 344 25.20 -15.47 -2.32
CA ALA A 344 25.28 -14.61 -1.15
C ALA A 344 24.41 -13.35 -1.32
N PRO A 345 23.74 -12.84 -0.27
CA PRO A 345 22.70 -11.86 -0.45
C PRO A 345 23.24 -10.42 -0.64
N PRO A 346 22.51 -9.55 -1.37
CA PRO A 346 22.78 -8.12 -1.58
C PRO A 346 22.62 -7.25 -0.30
N GLU A 347 22.56 -7.90 0.87
CA GLU A 347 22.20 -7.38 2.19
C GLU A 347 22.98 -6.16 2.71
N LEU A 348 24.04 -5.71 2.05
CA LEU A 348 24.94 -4.69 2.62
C LEU A 348 24.64 -3.24 2.19
N PHE A 349 23.76 -2.99 1.21
CA PHE A 349 23.57 -1.64 0.66
C PHE A 349 22.30 -0.89 1.09
N TRP A 350 21.19 -1.58 1.37
CA TRP A 350 20.02 -0.94 2.01
C TRP A 350 20.37 -0.28 3.37
N LYS A 351 21.42 -0.81 4.03
CA LYS A 351 21.90 -0.39 5.35
C LYS A 351 22.48 1.04 5.40
N ASN A 352 22.83 1.65 4.27
CA ASN A 352 23.57 2.93 4.23
C ASN A 352 22.83 4.11 3.58
N PHE A 353 21.65 3.90 2.96
CA PHE A 353 20.86 4.98 2.34
C PHE A 353 19.73 5.55 3.22
N LEU A 354 19.57 4.99 4.42
CA LEU A 354 18.57 5.41 5.41
C LEU A 354 18.68 6.83 6.02
N PRO A 355 19.69 7.71 5.76
CA PRO A 355 19.58 9.10 6.21
C PRO A 355 18.81 10.03 5.26
N LEU A 356 18.29 9.57 4.12
CA LEU A 356 17.73 10.47 3.08
C LEU A 356 16.20 10.41 2.88
N ILE A 357 15.50 9.49 3.56
CA ILE A 357 14.03 9.47 3.53
C ILE A 357 13.53 10.62 4.43
N ARG A 358 13.05 11.69 3.79
CA ARG A 358 12.36 12.79 4.48
C ARG A 358 10.91 12.47 4.71
#